data_AF-A0A821Z6R4-F1
#
_entry.id   AF-A0A821Z6R4-F1
#
_cell.length_a   1.000
_cell.length_b   1.000
_cell.length_c   1.000
_cell.angle_alpha   90.00
_cell.angle_beta   90.00
_cell.angle_gamma   90.00
#
_symmetry.space_group_name_H-M   'P 1'
#
loop_
_entity.id
_entity.type
_entity.pdbx_description
1 polymer ?
#
loop_
_entity_poly.entity_id
_entity_poly.type
_entity_poly.pdbx_seq_one_letter_code
_entity_poly.pdbx_strand_id
1 'polypeptide(L)'
;MHIQFRFNDLIVNSIISHFNQLIPTPSTPSTTSNSTSDEPKASQSSLRSREAIQCRNQQRHEKRKLKRRQHVIKRKLHHQWNIPQIKQYLDSLHIRYAYIPHFYNNILRLQFNNQEDQDIANSKLTIDIFDENHYKTFINN
;
A
#
# COMPACT_ATOMS: atom_id res chain seq x y z
N MET A 1 -12.60 9.62 -30.82
CA MET A 1 -11.67 8.63 -30.22
C MET A 1 -12.44 7.71 -29.29
N HIS A 2 -12.96 6.57 -29.78
CA HIS A 2 -13.80 5.65 -28.97
C HIS A 2 -13.47 4.15 -29.26
N ILE A 3 -12.20 3.84 -29.54
CA ILE A 3 -11.81 2.49 -29.98
C ILE A 3 -11.27 1.62 -28.83
N GLN A 4 -10.75 2.22 -27.75
CA GLN A 4 -10.11 1.46 -26.65
C GLN A 4 -11.10 0.71 -25.73
N PHE A 5 -12.32 1.21 -25.53
CA PHE A 5 -13.28 0.55 -24.64
C PHE A 5 -13.82 -0.77 -25.22
N ARG A 6 -14.02 -0.86 -26.53
CA ARG A 6 -14.58 -2.06 -27.17
C ARG A 6 -13.67 -3.28 -27.14
N PHE A 7 -12.34 -3.07 -27.10
CA PHE A 7 -11.38 -4.17 -27.01
C PHE A 7 -11.33 -4.81 -25.63
N ASN A 8 -11.50 -4.03 -24.56
CA ASN A 8 -11.52 -4.57 -23.20
C ASN A 8 -12.76 -5.46 -22.97
N ASP A 9 -13.92 -5.04 -23.48
CA ASP A 9 -15.15 -5.84 -23.36
C ASP A 9 -15.04 -7.15 -24.14
N LEU A 10 -14.44 -7.12 -25.33
CA LEU A 10 -14.21 -8.34 -26.14
C LEU A 10 -13.26 -9.32 -25.44
N ILE A 11 -12.16 -8.83 -24.85
CA ILE A 11 -11.20 -9.68 -24.15
C ILE A 11 -11.81 -10.26 -22.87
N VAL A 12 -12.52 -9.46 -22.08
CA VAL A 12 -13.17 -9.92 -20.85
C VAL A 12 -14.26 -10.95 -21.16
N ASN A 13 -15.08 -10.72 -22.19
CA ASN A 13 -16.12 -11.66 -22.59
C ASN A 13 -15.55 -12.96 -23.18
N SER A 14 -14.43 -12.88 -23.91
CA SER A 14 -13.72 -14.06 -24.42
C SER A 14 -13.16 -14.93 -23.28
N ILE A 15 -12.61 -14.31 -22.24
CA ILE A 15 -12.08 -15.04 -21.07
C ILE A 15 -13.24 -15.69 -20.30
N ILE A 16 -14.32 -14.95 -20.03
CA ILE A 16 -15.49 -15.47 -19.30
C ILE A 16 -16.14 -16.64 -20.07
N SER A 17 -16.30 -16.52 -21.39
CA SER A 17 -16.88 -17.57 -22.22
C SER A 17 -16.04 -18.86 -22.20
N HIS A 18 -14.72 -18.75 -22.31
CA HIS A 18 -13.81 -19.90 -22.24
C HIS A 18 -13.86 -20.60 -20.87
N PHE A 19 -13.93 -19.85 -19.78
CA PHE A 19 -14.04 -20.45 -18.43
C PHE A 19 -15.40 -21.09 -18.16
N ASN A 20 -16.49 -20.54 -18.71
CA ASN A 20 -17.82 -21.14 -18.60
C ASN A 20 -17.96 -22.47 -19.37
N GLN A 21 -17.17 -22.67 -20.43
CA GLN A 21 -17.12 -23.95 -21.16
C GLN A 21 -16.33 -25.04 -20.44
N LEU A 22 -15.45 -24.67 -19.50
CA LEU A 22 -14.61 -25.59 -18.74
C LEU A 22 -15.24 -26.04 -17.42
N ILE A 23 -16.38 -25.47 -17.03
CA ILE A 23 -17.14 -25.89 -15.86
C ILE A 23 -18.24 -26.83 -16.36
N PRO A 24 -18.17 -28.14 -16.05
CA PRO A 24 -19.28 -29.04 -16.33
C PRO A 24 -20.50 -28.54 -15.56
N THR A 25 -21.55 -28.17 -16.27
CA THR A 25 -22.85 -27.86 -15.65
C THR A 25 -23.30 -29.08 -14.86
N PRO A 26 -23.50 -28.99 -13.54
CA PRO A 26 -24.07 -30.12 -12.80
C PRO A 26 -25.50 -30.31 -13.29
N SER A 27 -25.72 -31.39 -14.04
CA SER A 27 -27.04 -31.88 -14.40
C SER A 27 -27.84 -32.10 -13.12
N THR A 28 -28.92 -31.34 -12.98
CA THR A 28 -29.91 -31.46 -11.91
C THR A 28 -30.43 -32.90 -11.86
N PRO A 29 -30.24 -33.66 -10.78
CA PRO A 29 -30.88 -34.94 -10.64
C PRO A 29 -32.25 -34.76 -9.98
N SER A 30 -33.27 -35.28 -10.66
CA SER A 30 -34.59 -35.54 -10.14
C SER A 30 -34.52 -36.46 -8.91
N THR A 31 -35.35 -36.15 -7.92
CA THR A 31 -35.69 -36.87 -6.67
C THR A 31 -35.48 -38.39 -6.69
N THR A 32 -34.75 -38.94 -5.71
CA THR A 32 -35.21 -40.10 -4.92
C THR A 32 -34.43 -40.20 -3.60
N SER A 33 -35.16 -40.34 -2.50
CA SER A 33 -34.68 -40.76 -1.18
C SER A 33 -34.02 -42.13 -1.23
N ASN A 34 -32.84 -42.30 -0.62
CA ASN A 34 -32.51 -43.48 0.18
C ASN A 34 -31.21 -43.28 0.98
N SER A 35 -31.27 -43.71 2.23
CA SER A 35 -30.22 -43.70 3.24
C SER A 35 -29.14 -44.73 2.92
N THR A 36 -27.86 -44.36 2.94
CA THR A 36 -26.74 -45.10 3.58
C THR A 36 -25.41 -44.37 3.36
N SER A 37 -24.59 -44.41 4.40
CA SER A 37 -23.13 -44.17 4.50
C SER A 37 -22.37 -43.82 3.21
N ASP A 38 -21.61 -42.71 3.22
CA ASP A 38 -20.16 -42.74 2.89
C ASP A 38 -19.49 -41.35 2.97
N GLU A 39 -18.30 -41.35 3.57
CA GLU A 39 -17.18 -40.40 3.57
C GLU A 39 -17.39 -38.90 3.91
N PRO A 40 -16.57 -38.33 4.81
CA PRO A 40 -16.43 -36.89 4.91
C PRO A 40 -15.69 -36.40 3.66
N LYS A 41 -16.42 -35.80 2.70
CA LYS A 41 -15.82 -35.01 1.61
C LYS A 41 -14.96 -33.92 2.24
N ALA A 42 -13.66 -34.20 2.35
CA ALA A 42 -12.65 -33.23 2.71
C ALA A 42 -12.85 -32.02 1.80
N SER A 43 -13.21 -30.88 2.40
CA SER A 43 -13.26 -29.61 1.72
C SER A 43 -11.88 -29.40 1.09
N GLN A 44 -11.80 -29.56 -0.24
CA GLN A 44 -10.56 -29.32 -0.97
C GLN A 44 -10.22 -27.85 -0.78
N SER A 45 -9.40 -27.56 0.22
CA SER A 45 -8.84 -26.24 0.41
C SER A 45 -8.01 -25.96 -0.82
N SER A 46 -8.51 -25.08 -1.69
CA SER A 46 -7.80 -24.56 -2.86
C SER A 46 -6.60 -23.74 -2.36
N LEU A 47 -5.56 -24.44 -1.89
CA LEU A 47 -4.29 -23.84 -1.57
C LEU A 47 -3.66 -23.39 -2.87
N ARG A 48 -3.38 -22.10 -2.97
CA ARG A 48 -2.72 -21.51 -4.14
C ARG A 48 -1.32 -22.12 -4.27
N SER A 49 -0.87 -22.30 -5.52
CA SER A 49 0.51 -22.71 -5.77
C SER A 49 1.50 -21.70 -5.17
N ARG A 50 2.72 -22.17 -4.85
CA ARG A 50 3.80 -21.31 -4.33
C ARG A 50 4.08 -20.14 -5.28
N GLU A 51 4.06 -20.39 -6.58
CA GLU A 51 4.25 -19.38 -7.62
C GLU A 51 3.16 -18.31 -7.61
N ALA A 52 1.88 -18.71 -7.48
CA ALA A 52 0.78 -17.77 -7.40
C ALA A 52 0.85 -16.87 -6.15
N ILE A 53 1.32 -17.44 -5.02
CA ILE A 53 1.56 -16.68 -3.79
C ILE A 53 2.72 -15.69 -3.98
N GLN A 54 3.83 -16.14 -4.58
CA GLN A 54 5.00 -15.30 -4.83
C GLN A 54 4.66 -14.14 -5.77
N CYS A 55 3.97 -14.41 -6.89
CA CYS A 55 3.54 -13.38 -7.83
C CYS A 55 2.65 -12.33 -7.14
N ARG A 56 1.65 -12.77 -6.36
CA ARG A 56 0.80 -11.86 -5.57
C ARG A 56 1.60 -11.01 -4.59
N ASN A 57 2.56 -11.61 -3.90
CA ASN A 57 3.40 -10.91 -2.94
C ASN A 57 4.31 -9.87 -3.62
N GLN A 58 4.86 -10.20 -4.79
CA GLN A 58 5.63 -9.28 -5.60
C GLN A 58 4.80 -8.07 -6.05
N GLN A 59 3.61 -8.31 -6.60
CA GLN A 59 2.68 -7.22 -6.97
C GLN A 59 2.32 -6.34 -5.77
N ARG A 60 2.03 -6.95 -4.62
CA ARG A 60 1.75 -6.22 -3.37
C ARG A 60 2.96 -5.41 -2.91
N HIS A 61 4.17 -5.95 -3.04
CA HIS A 61 5.42 -5.25 -2.70
C HIS A 61 5.59 -4.00 -3.57
N GLU A 62 5.47 -4.13 -4.89
CA GLU A 62 5.60 -3.01 -5.83
C GLU A 62 4.52 -1.94 -5.58
N LYS A 63 3.27 -2.35 -5.35
CA LYS A 63 2.19 -1.40 -4.98
C LYS A 63 2.53 -0.63 -3.69
N ARG A 64 3.02 -1.32 -2.66
CA ARG A 64 3.45 -0.67 -1.40
C ARG A 64 4.65 0.25 -1.61
N LYS A 65 5.57 -0.12 -2.49
CA LYS A 65 6.77 0.66 -2.82
C LYS A 65 6.41 1.95 -3.56
N LEU A 66 5.48 1.88 -4.51
CA LEU A 66 4.95 3.06 -5.20
C LEU A 66 4.26 4.00 -4.22
N LYS A 67 3.36 3.49 -3.37
CA LYS A 67 2.70 4.28 -2.33
C LYS A 67 3.69 4.94 -1.36
N ARG A 68 4.79 4.25 -1.03
CA ARG A 68 5.86 4.79 -0.18
C ARG A 68 6.68 5.90 -0.81
N ARG A 69 6.62 6.09 -2.13
CA ARG A 69 7.33 7.16 -2.84
C ARG A 69 6.46 8.42 -3.00
N GLN A 70 5.16 8.29 -2.80
CA GLN A 70 4.21 9.39 -2.88
C GLN A 70 4.20 10.19 -1.58
N HIS A 71 3.90 11.48 -1.71
CA HIS A 71 3.72 12.44 -0.62
C HIS A 71 4.89 12.50 0.35
N VAL A 72 6.04 12.96 -0.13
CA VAL A 72 7.29 12.94 0.63
C VAL A 72 7.95 14.30 0.59
N ILE A 73 8.35 14.78 1.76
CA ILE A 73 9.23 15.93 1.91
C ILE A 73 10.63 15.45 2.29
N LYS A 74 11.65 16.08 1.72
CA LYS A 74 13.04 15.91 2.11
C LYS A 74 13.58 17.23 2.63
N ARG A 75 14.29 17.16 3.76
CA ARG A 75 14.98 18.31 4.36
C ARG A 75 16.38 17.90 4.78
N LYS A 76 17.32 18.84 4.70
CA LYS A 76 18.62 18.67 5.34
C LYS A 76 18.40 18.69 6.85
N LEU A 77 19.13 17.84 7.56
CA LEU A 77 19.00 17.61 8.99
C LEU A 77 20.37 17.77 9.62
N HIS A 78 20.51 18.65 10.59
CA HIS A 78 21.74 18.72 11.37
C HIS A 78 21.92 17.45 12.22
N HIS A 79 23.16 16.95 12.34
CA HIS A 79 23.48 15.66 12.95
C HIS A 79 23.10 15.54 14.44
N GLN A 80 22.85 16.67 15.11
CA GLN A 80 22.43 16.71 16.52
C GLN A 80 20.95 16.37 16.72
N TRP A 81 20.13 16.43 15.66
CA TRP A 81 18.72 16.11 15.75
C TRP A 81 18.49 14.60 15.85
N ASN A 82 17.75 14.20 16.88
CA ASN A 82 17.30 12.82 17.06
C ASN A 82 15.83 12.64 16.67
N ILE A 83 15.44 11.41 16.31
CA ILE A 83 14.05 11.08 15.93
C ILE A 83 13.02 11.58 16.96
N PRO A 84 13.20 11.38 18.28
CA PRO A 84 12.22 11.84 19.27
C PRO A 84 12.02 13.37 19.26
N GLN A 85 13.11 14.14 19.13
CA GLN A 85 13.06 15.60 19.08
C GLN A 85 12.35 16.10 17.82
N ILE A 86 12.64 15.47 16.67
CA ILE A 86 11.95 15.80 15.42
C ILE A 86 10.45 15.55 15.55
N LYS A 87 10.05 14.42 16.15
CA LYS A 87 8.63 14.12 16.38
C LYS A 87 7.97 15.18 17.27
N GLN A 88 8.58 15.48 18.41
CA GLN A 88 8.09 16.51 19.32
C GLN A 88 7.94 17.87 18.64
N TYR A 89 8.90 18.25 17.79
CA TYR A 89 8.85 19.48 17.02
C TYR A 89 7.74 19.47 15.95
N LEU A 90 7.56 18.37 15.23
CA LEU A 90 6.46 18.24 14.26
C LEU A 90 5.09 18.28 14.95
N ASP A 91 4.98 17.68 16.13
CA ASP A 91 3.76 17.65 16.93
C ASP A 91 3.40 19.07 17.43
N SER A 92 4.38 19.88 17.86
CA SER A 92 4.13 21.28 18.27
C SER A 92 3.60 22.14 17.11
N LEU A 93 4.05 21.85 15.87
CA LEU A 93 3.55 22.49 14.66
C LEU A 93 2.23 21.89 14.13
N HIS A 94 1.68 20.87 14.81
CA HIS A 94 0.49 20.15 14.41
C HIS A 94 0.62 19.55 13.00
N ILE A 95 1.79 19.00 12.67
CA ILE A 95 2.06 18.39 11.38
C ILE A 95 1.79 16.88 11.48
N ARG A 96 0.76 16.42 10.78
CA ARG A 96 0.45 14.99 10.68
C ARG A 96 1.39 14.33 9.67
N TYR A 97 2.10 13.29 10.09
CA TYR A 97 2.93 12.48 9.22
C TYR A 97 2.54 11.01 9.33
N ALA A 98 2.76 10.25 8.26
CA ALA A 98 2.49 8.81 8.23
C ALA A 98 3.68 8.02 8.76
N TYR A 99 4.89 8.40 8.34
CA TYR A 99 6.10 7.65 8.66
C TYR A 99 7.35 8.51 8.51
N ILE A 100 8.32 8.29 9.40
CA ILE A 100 9.66 8.86 9.34
C ILE A 100 10.63 7.67 9.23
N PRO A 101 11.22 7.41 8.05
CA PRO A 101 12.26 6.40 7.88
C PRO A 101 13.55 6.85 8.59
N HIS A 102 14.48 5.91 8.75
CA HIS A 102 15.80 6.20 9.27
C HIS A 102 16.52 7.25 8.40
N PHE A 103 17.30 8.12 9.05
CA PHE A 103 18.03 9.18 8.37
C PHE A 103 19.21 8.59 7.61
N TYR A 104 19.46 9.09 6.41
CA TYR A 104 20.64 8.73 5.63
C TYR A 104 21.26 10.02 5.09
N ASN A 105 22.59 10.14 5.20
CA ASN A 105 23.36 11.31 4.77
C ASN A 105 22.79 12.64 5.28
N ASN A 106 22.34 12.70 6.55
CA ASN A 106 21.79 13.92 7.14
C ASN A 106 20.57 14.47 6.37
N ILE A 107 19.78 13.58 5.77
CA ILE A 107 18.53 13.92 5.09
C ILE A 107 17.37 13.32 5.88
N LEU A 108 16.52 14.20 6.41
CA LEU A 108 15.22 13.84 6.95
C LEU A 108 14.24 13.64 5.79
N ARG A 109 13.55 12.50 5.81
CA ARG A 109 12.48 12.20 4.87
C ARG A 109 11.16 12.08 5.63
N LEU A 110 10.21 12.95 5.36
CA LEU A 110 8.87 12.89 5.97
C LEU A 110 7.90 12.32 4.95
N GLN A 111 7.18 11.25 5.31
CA GLN A 111 6.16 10.66 4.47
C GLN A 111 4.77 11.03 5.01
N PHE A 112 3.86 11.38 4.11
CA PHE A 112 2.49 11.79 4.40
C PHE A 112 1.48 10.80 3.82
N ASN A 113 0.25 10.82 4.34
CA ASN A 113 -0.82 9.93 3.88
C ASN A 113 -1.48 10.41 2.58
N ASN A 114 -1.50 11.72 2.36
CA ASN A 114 -2.14 12.40 1.24
C ASN A 114 -1.33 13.65 0.86
N GLN A 115 -1.72 14.28 -0.25
CA GLN A 115 -1.05 15.49 -0.77
C GLN A 115 -1.30 16.72 0.11
N GLU A 116 -2.50 16.86 0.69
CA GLU A 116 -2.87 18.02 1.50
C GLU A 116 -2.00 18.15 2.76
N ASP A 117 -1.81 17.06 3.50
CA ASP A 117 -0.92 17.01 4.67
C ASP A 117 0.52 17.36 4.27
N GLN A 118 0.96 16.93 3.08
CA GLN A 118 2.26 17.28 2.55
C GLN A 118 2.35 18.79 2.28
N ASP A 119 1.36 19.38 1.64
CA ASP A 119 1.37 20.80 1.28
C ASP A 119 1.34 21.69 2.53
N ILE A 120 0.55 21.32 3.54
CA ILE A 120 0.53 21.96 4.86
C ILE A 120 1.90 21.84 5.54
N ALA A 121 2.51 20.66 5.50
CA ALA A 121 3.84 20.48 6.06
C ALA A 121 4.89 21.31 5.30
N ASN A 122 4.77 21.43 3.99
CA ASN A 122 5.71 22.17 3.14
C ASN A 122 5.61 23.69 3.37
N SER A 123 4.42 24.21 3.67
CA SER A 123 4.22 25.63 4.00
C SER A 123 4.72 25.98 5.41
N LYS A 124 4.60 25.06 6.37
CA LYS A 124 5.08 25.24 7.75
C LYS A 124 6.59 24.98 7.92
N LEU A 125 7.13 23.98 7.21
CA LEU A 125 8.53 23.59 7.31
C LEU A 125 9.37 24.29 6.25
N THR A 126 10.02 25.37 6.66
CA THR A 126 11.03 26.04 5.85
C THR A 126 12.18 25.09 5.48
N ILE A 127 12.98 25.47 4.49
CA ILE A 127 14.04 24.60 3.94
C ILE A 127 15.09 24.26 5.01
N ASP A 128 15.40 25.22 5.89
CA ASP A 128 16.49 25.16 6.87
C ASP A 128 16.00 24.97 8.32
N ILE A 129 14.76 24.53 8.50
CA ILE A 129 14.12 24.40 9.82
C ILE A 129 14.83 23.41 10.77
N PHE A 130 15.64 22.51 10.22
CA PHE A 130 16.41 21.52 10.97
C PHE A 130 17.93 21.80 10.94
N ASP A 131 18.31 23.07 10.80
CA ASP A 131 19.69 23.50 10.91
C ASP A 131 20.18 23.52 12.38
N GLU A 132 21.46 23.84 12.56
CA GLU A 132 22.07 23.94 13.88
C GLU A 132 21.48 25.10 14.70
N ASN A 133 21.13 26.21 14.05
CA ASN A 133 20.59 27.39 14.72
C ASN A 133 19.22 27.10 15.34
N HIS A 134 18.30 26.52 14.56
CA HIS A 134 16.99 26.12 15.07
C HIS A 134 17.10 25.06 16.14
N TYR A 135 18.06 24.13 16.04
CA TYR A 135 18.28 23.14 17.09
C TYR A 135 18.60 23.82 18.43
N LYS A 136 19.51 24.80 18.45
CA LYS A 136 19.86 25.56 19.66
C LYS A 136 18.65 26.31 20.21
N THR A 137 17.86 26.96 19.35
CA THR A 137 16.64 27.65 19.77
C THR A 137 15.61 26.69 20.36
N PHE A 138 15.46 25.50 19.79
CA PHE A 138 14.49 24.49 20.24
C PHE A 138 14.85 23.90 21.61
N ILE A 139 16.13 23.60 21.86
CA ILE A 139 16.57 22.99 23.13
C ILE A 139 16.62 24.00 24.29
N ASN A 140 16.82 25.28 23.98
CA ASN A 140 16.86 26.34 24.99
C ASN A 140 15.47 26.84 25.43
N ASN A 141 14.41 26.44 24.72
CA ASN A 141 13.01 26.77 25.03
C ASN A 141 12.34 25.62 25.78
#